data_AF-A0A6A4IDF4-F1
#
_entry.id   AF-A0A6A4IDF4-F1
#
_cell.length_a   1.000
_cell.length_b   1.000
_cell.length_c   1.000
_cell.angle_alpha   90.00
_cell.angle_beta   90.00
_cell.angle_gamma   90.00
#
_symmetry.space_group_name_H-M   'P 1'
#
loop_
_entity.id
_entity.type
_entity.pdbx_description
1 polymer ?
#
loop_
_entity_poly.entity_id
_entity_poly.type
_entity_poly.pdbx_seq_one_letter_code
_entity_poly.pdbx_strand_id
1 'polypeptide(L)'
;MQESRLEQPWSPFVDIDEYLKLNIVKNRMNLSFKSKYMFFKKIDNLLVGPAWKCEKITLTGDRMGVLNGKEVPLEEEHKLWMRNPVECIVDLIGNPAFRAFMGYSPERVFDAEDGSNQMFDEMWTGKWWWKMQVSI
;
A
#
# COMPACT_ATOMS: atom_id res chain seq x y z
N MET A 1 -26.81 -28.84 -0.66
CA MET A 1 -26.49 -28.15 0.59
C MET A 1 -26.43 -26.67 0.30
N GLN A 2 -27.51 -25.95 0.61
CA GLN A 2 -27.55 -24.50 0.62
C GLN A 2 -26.88 -24.07 1.92
N GLU A 3 -25.61 -23.69 1.83
CA GLU A 3 -24.91 -23.04 2.92
C GLU A 3 -25.57 -21.68 3.15
N SER A 4 -26.10 -21.51 4.35
CA SER A 4 -26.99 -20.42 4.72
C SER A 4 -26.28 -19.09 4.53
N ARG A 5 -26.99 -18.15 3.91
CA ARG A 5 -26.58 -16.78 3.57
C ARG A 5 -26.20 -15.90 4.77
N LEU A 6 -26.05 -16.46 5.97
CA LEU A 6 -25.94 -15.76 7.24
C LEU A 6 -24.56 -15.88 7.93
N GLU A 7 -23.60 -16.62 7.36
CA GLU A 7 -22.29 -16.85 8.03
C GLU A 7 -21.13 -15.99 7.53
N GLN A 8 -21.37 -15.01 6.64
CA GLN A 8 -20.31 -14.10 6.19
C GLN A 8 -20.49 -12.75 6.89
N PRO A 9 -19.72 -12.41 7.95
CA PRO A 9 -19.81 -11.10 8.63
C PRO A 9 -19.45 -9.91 7.72
N TRP A 10 -18.88 -10.18 6.54
CA TRP A 10 -18.62 -9.23 5.46
C TRP A 10 -19.76 -9.17 4.41
N SER A 11 -20.93 -9.74 4.71
CA SER A 11 -22.09 -9.80 3.81
C SER A 11 -22.94 -8.51 3.63
N PRO A 12 -22.58 -7.28 4.07
CA PRO A 12 -23.31 -6.08 3.62
C PRO A 12 -23.19 -5.83 2.10
N PHE A 13 -22.17 -6.40 1.44
CA PHE A 13 -21.92 -6.20 0.02
C PHE A 13 -22.82 -7.02 -0.92
N VAL A 14 -23.73 -7.84 -0.39
CA VAL A 14 -24.53 -8.77 -1.21
C VAL A 14 -25.64 -8.07 -1.99
N ASP A 15 -26.07 -6.85 -1.63
CA ASP A 15 -27.02 -6.13 -2.50
C ASP A 15 -26.77 -4.61 -2.60
N ILE A 16 -25.57 -4.26 -3.09
CA ILE A 16 -25.25 -2.90 -3.55
C ILE A 16 -26.35 -2.39 -4.51
N ASP A 17 -26.93 -3.26 -5.33
CA ASP A 17 -28.00 -2.89 -6.24
C ASP A 17 -29.31 -2.56 -5.52
N GLU A 18 -29.68 -3.28 -4.45
CA GLU A 18 -30.81 -2.93 -3.57
C GLU A 18 -30.59 -1.59 -2.86
N TYR A 19 -29.39 -1.37 -2.31
CA TYR A 19 -29.04 -0.09 -1.68
C TYR A 19 -29.14 1.08 -2.66
N LEU A 20 -28.59 0.92 -3.87
CA LEU A 20 -28.66 1.94 -4.93
C LEU A 20 -30.08 2.17 -5.45
N LYS A 21 -31.02 1.24 -5.20
CA LYS A 21 -32.42 1.39 -5.59
C LYS A 21 -33.24 2.25 -4.63
N LEU A 22 -32.77 2.46 -3.39
CA LEU A 22 -33.47 3.25 -2.37
C LEU A 22 -33.71 4.69 -2.85
N ASN A 23 -34.92 5.20 -2.60
CA ASN A 23 -35.33 6.55 -3.03
C ASN A 23 -34.43 7.65 -2.50
N ILE A 24 -33.92 7.50 -1.26
CA ILE A 24 -33.00 8.45 -0.64
C ILE A 24 -31.69 8.52 -1.42
N VAL A 25 -31.14 7.36 -1.81
CA VAL A 25 -29.87 7.27 -2.54
C VAL A 25 -30.01 7.84 -3.95
N LYS A 26 -31.07 7.48 -4.68
CA LYS A 26 -31.36 8.00 -6.03
C LYS A 26 -31.59 9.51 -6.06
N ASN A 27 -32.36 10.03 -5.11
CA ASN A 27 -32.85 11.41 -5.20
C ASN A 27 -31.98 12.42 -4.44
N ARG A 28 -31.14 11.98 -3.49
CA ARG A 28 -30.34 12.89 -2.65
C ARG A 28 -28.83 12.79 -2.83
N MET A 29 -28.29 11.63 -3.19
CA MET A 29 -26.83 11.42 -3.18
C MET A 29 -26.13 11.76 -4.51
N ASN A 30 -26.88 12.03 -5.58
CA ASN A 30 -26.37 12.37 -6.92
C ASN A 30 -25.16 11.48 -7.35
N LEU A 31 -25.28 10.17 -7.13
CA LEU A 31 -24.19 9.24 -7.39
C LEU A 31 -23.92 9.14 -8.88
N SER A 32 -22.64 9.02 -9.21
CA SER A 32 -22.19 8.95 -10.61
C SER A 32 -22.31 7.55 -11.23
N PHE A 33 -22.91 6.60 -10.51
CA PHE A 33 -23.18 5.22 -10.89
C PHE A 33 -24.55 4.79 -10.35
N LYS A 34 -25.24 3.90 -11.08
CA LYS A 34 -26.62 3.47 -10.75
C LYS A 34 -26.76 1.98 -10.45
N SER A 35 -25.69 1.22 -10.63
CA SER A 35 -25.64 -0.21 -10.38
C SER A 35 -24.28 -0.61 -9.85
N LYS A 36 -24.22 -1.80 -9.25
CA LYS A 36 -23.00 -2.47 -8.83
C LYS A 36 -21.99 -2.55 -9.98
N TYR A 37 -22.43 -2.90 -11.19
CA TYR A 37 -21.57 -2.95 -12.37
C TYR A 37 -20.94 -1.58 -12.69
N MET A 38 -21.74 -0.51 -12.73
CA MET A 38 -21.22 0.84 -13.01
C MET A 38 -20.29 1.33 -11.91
N PHE A 39 -20.56 0.96 -10.65
CA PHE A 39 -19.71 1.27 -9.51
C PHE A 39 -18.33 0.62 -9.66
N PHE A 40 -18.28 -0.70 -9.88
CA PHE A 40 -17.01 -1.41 -10.08
C PHE A 40 -16.27 -0.94 -11.32
N LYS A 41 -16.98 -0.69 -12.44
CA LYS A 41 -16.35 -0.11 -13.64
C LYS A 41 -15.68 1.23 -13.36
N LYS A 42 -16.19 2.03 -12.41
CA LYS A 42 -15.53 3.27 -11.99
C LYS A 42 -14.35 3.03 -11.07
N ILE A 43 -14.45 2.07 -10.16
CA ILE A 43 -13.31 1.64 -9.32
C ILE A 43 -12.16 1.14 -10.21
N ASP A 44 -12.46 0.34 -11.22
CA ASP A 44 -11.48 -0.21 -12.15
C ASP A 44 -10.79 0.87 -13.01
N ASN A 45 -11.42 2.04 -13.16
CA ASN A 45 -10.84 3.20 -13.85
C ASN A 45 -10.02 4.11 -12.92
N LEU A 46 -10.00 3.86 -11.60
CA LEU A 46 -9.12 4.61 -10.72
C LEU A 46 -7.67 4.28 -11.08
N LEU A 47 -6.80 5.29 -10.97
CA LEU A 47 -5.36 5.06 -11.12
C LEU A 47 -4.93 4.04 -10.07
N VAL A 48 -4.63 2.83 -10.54
CA VAL A 48 -4.12 1.77 -9.71
C VAL A 48 -2.62 1.99 -9.62
N GLY A 49 -2.09 2.02 -8.40
CA GLY A 49 -0.65 2.07 -8.18
C GLY A 49 0.05 0.81 -8.75
N PRO A 50 1.35 0.67 -8.49
CA PRO A 50 2.16 -0.43 -9.04
C PRO A 50 1.57 -1.81 -8.78
N ALA A 51 1.73 -2.70 -9.75
CA ALA A 51 1.17 -4.04 -9.70
C ALA A 51 1.75 -4.85 -8.53
N TRP A 52 0.88 -5.61 -7.85
CA TRP A 52 1.31 -6.60 -6.87
C TRP A 52 1.92 -7.81 -7.56
N LYS A 53 3.06 -8.28 -7.03
CA LYS A 53 3.68 -9.55 -7.37
C LYS A 53 3.52 -10.49 -6.18
N CYS A 54 3.14 -11.74 -6.44
CA CYS A 54 3.06 -12.78 -5.43
C CYS A 54 4.09 -13.86 -5.79
N GLU A 55 5.05 -14.07 -4.90
CA GLU A 55 6.06 -15.12 -5.04
C GLU A 55 5.92 -16.12 -3.91
N LYS A 56 6.14 -17.40 -4.21
CA LYS A 56 6.18 -18.46 -3.22
C LYS A 56 7.61 -18.58 -2.72
N ILE A 57 7.81 -18.43 -1.42
CA ILE A 57 9.11 -18.58 -0.78
C ILE A 57 9.05 -19.77 0.19
N THR A 58 10.11 -20.56 0.21
CA THR A 58 10.27 -21.65 1.18
C THR A 58 11.24 -21.18 2.25
N LEU A 59 10.81 -21.20 3.51
CA LEU A 59 11.62 -20.82 4.65
C LEU A 59 12.01 -22.06 5.44
N THR A 60 13.30 -22.23 5.69
CA THR A 60 13.82 -23.25 6.60
C THR A 60 13.73 -22.73 8.02
N GLY A 61 12.92 -23.39 8.87
CA GLY A 61 12.75 -23.04 10.26
C GLY A 61 13.85 -23.57 11.18
N ASP A 62 13.73 -23.27 12.47
CA ASP A 62 14.60 -23.74 13.55
C ASP A 62 14.20 -25.13 14.10
N ARG A 63 13.02 -25.61 13.73
CA ARG A 63 12.49 -26.91 14.17
C ARG A 63 13.02 -28.05 13.30
N MET A 64 13.52 -29.08 13.96
CA MET A 64 13.96 -30.31 13.31
C MET A 64 12.81 -31.31 13.21
N GLY A 65 12.64 -31.92 12.03
CA GLY A 65 11.77 -33.05 11.78
C GLY A 65 12.58 -34.28 11.38
N VAL A 66 11.92 -35.45 11.28
CA VAL A 66 12.56 -36.68 10.83
C VAL A 66 12.03 -37.03 9.44
N LEU A 67 12.91 -37.00 8.43
CA LEU A 67 12.63 -37.50 7.09
C LEU A 67 13.60 -38.63 6.78
N ASN A 68 13.08 -39.80 6.39
CA ASN A 68 13.88 -41.00 6.06
C ASN A 68 14.87 -41.41 7.17
N GLY A 69 14.49 -41.21 8.44
CA GLY A 69 15.33 -41.58 9.60
C GLY A 69 16.49 -40.63 9.88
N LYS A 70 16.56 -39.47 9.20
CA LYS A 70 17.54 -38.40 9.49
C LYS A 70 16.81 -37.16 10.00
N GLU A 71 17.42 -36.51 10.99
CA GLU A 71 16.97 -35.19 11.45
C GLU A 71 17.29 -34.16 10.38
N VAL A 72 16.25 -33.48 9.89
CA VAL A 72 16.35 -32.40 8.90
C VAL A 72 15.51 -31.22 9.35
N PRO A 73 15.93 -29.97 9.07
CA PRO A 73 15.14 -28.81 9.43
C PRO A 73 13.83 -28.79 8.62
N LEU A 74 12.73 -28.40 9.28
CA LEU A 74 11.43 -28.28 8.66
C LEU A 74 11.37 -27.05 7.75
N GLU A 75 10.74 -27.21 6.59
CA GLU A 75 10.49 -26.14 5.63
C GLU A 75 9.02 -25.75 5.63
N GLU A 76 8.74 -24.45 5.52
CA GLU A 76 7.39 -23.90 5.38
C GLU A 76 7.29 -23.03 4.13
N GLU A 77 6.23 -23.22 3.35
CA GLU A 77 5.96 -22.42 2.14
C GLU A 77 5.07 -21.22 2.49
N HIS A 78 5.54 -20.02 2.16
CA HIS A 78 4.84 -18.76 2.37
C HIS A 78 4.60 -18.02 1.05
N LYS A 79 3.53 -17.22 1.00
CA LYS A 79 3.26 -16.31 -0.12
C LYS A 79 3.74 -14.92 0.24
N LEU A 80 4.77 -14.44 -0.46
CA LEU A 80 5.29 -13.10 -0.33
C LEU A 80 4.62 -12.18 -1.37
N TRP A 81 3.88 -11.19 -0.89
CA TRP A 81 3.30 -10.15 -1.72
C TRP A 81 4.21 -8.92 -1.70
N MET A 82 4.65 -8.47 -2.86
CA MET A 82 5.56 -7.34 -3.01
C MET A 82 5.18 -6.46 -4.20
N ARG A 83 5.74 -5.25 -4.23
CA ARG A 83 5.65 -4.32 -5.37
C ARG A 83 7.05 -3.92 -5.79
N ASN A 84 7.18 -3.46 -7.03
CA ASN A 84 8.42 -2.85 -7.48
C ASN A 84 8.64 -1.53 -6.72
N PRO A 85 9.68 -1.40 -5.87
CA PRO A 85 9.87 -0.21 -5.06
C PRO A 85 10.10 1.04 -5.90
N VAL A 86 10.74 0.91 -7.08
CA VAL A 86 10.96 2.04 -8.00
C VAL A 86 9.63 2.57 -8.54
N GLU A 87 8.73 1.69 -8.96
CA GLU A 87 7.39 2.08 -9.43
C GLU A 87 6.57 2.70 -8.30
N CYS A 88 6.70 2.20 -7.06
CA CYS A 88 6.04 2.80 -5.89
C CYS A 88 6.51 4.22 -5.62
N ILE A 89 7.82 4.47 -5.72
CA ILE A 89 8.37 5.81 -5.57
C ILE A 89 7.87 6.74 -6.69
N VAL A 90 7.85 6.28 -7.94
CA VAL A 90 7.32 7.07 -9.07
C VAL A 90 5.85 7.44 -8.86
N ASP A 91 5.02 6.48 -8.42
CA ASP A 91 3.60 6.71 -8.13
C ASP A 91 3.40 7.71 -6.97
N LEU A 92 4.18 7.58 -5.90
CA LEU A 92 4.13 8.49 -4.75
C LEU A 92 4.56 9.91 -5.13
N ILE A 93 5.68 10.06 -5.85
CA ILE A 93 6.18 11.37 -6.29
C ILE A 93 5.23 12.02 -7.30
N GLY A 94 4.59 11.22 -8.16
CA GLY A 94 3.63 11.68 -9.16
C GLY A 94 2.30 12.14 -8.57
N ASN A 95 1.99 11.78 -7.32
CA ASN A 95 0.72 12.12 -6.69
C ASN A 95 0.71 13.58 -6.17
N PRO A 96 -0.14 14.47 -6.74
CA PRO A 96 -0.18 15.87 -6.35
C PRO A 96 -0.52 16.13 -4.87
N ALA A 97 -1.16 15.17 -4.19
CA ALA A 97 -1.48 15.27 -2.78
C ALA A 97 -0.22 15.41 -1.89
N PHE A 98 0.92 14.87 -2.35
CA PHE A 98 2.18 14.95 -1.61
C PHE A 98 3.05 16.14 -1.98
N ARG A 99 2.64 16.96 -2.95
CA ARG A 99 3.45 18.07 -3.48
C ARG A 99 3.98 19.01 -2.39
N ALA A 100 3.15 19.31 -1.38
CA ALA A 100 3.49 20.22 -0.29
C ALA A 100 4.43 19.62 0.76
N PHE A 101 4.60 18.29 0.76
CA PHE A 101 5.40 17.55 1.75
C PHE A 101 6.71 17.01 1.16
N MET A 102 6.99 17.31 -0.11
CA MET A 102 8.16 16.84 -0.83
C MET A 102 9.33 17.83 -0.71
N GLY A 103 10.46 17.37 -0.21
CA GLY A 103 11.74 18.09 -0.29
C GLY A 103 12.44 17.85 -1.63
N TYR A 104 12.59 18.89 -2.46
CA TYR A 104 13.25 18.82 -3.77
C TYR A 104 14.72 19.29 -3.75
N SER A 105 15.16 19.88 -2.65
CA SER A 105 16.51 20.38 -2.45
C SER A 105 16.96 20.08 -1.03
N PRO A 106 18.26 19.89 -0.82
CA PRO A 106 18.78 19.73 0.52
C PRO A 106 18.58 21.01 1.33
N GLU A 107 18.32 20.83 2.62
CA GLU A 107 18.11 21.90 3.59
C GLU A 107 19.10 21.71 4.74
N ARG A 108 19.42 22.80 5.45
CA ARG A 108 20.13 22.71 6.73
C ARG A 108 19.27 23.35 7.78
N VAL A 109 18.80 22.53 8.70
CA VAL A 109 18.03 22.96 9.86
C VAL A 109 18.97 22.96 11.06
N PHE A 110 18.99 24.03 11.83
CA PHE A 110 19.81 24.16 13.03
C PHE A 110 18.93 24.53 14.22
N ASP A 111 19.40 24.19 15.42
CA ASP A 111 18.84 24.69 16.67
C ASP A 111 18.80 26.23 16.68
N ALA A 112 17.71 26.80 17.18
CA ALA A 112 17.48 28.23 17.30
C ALA A 112 18.33 28.91 18.40
N GLU A 113 18.81 28.19 19.41
CA GLU A 113 19.54 28.78 20.54
C GLU A 113 21.01 29.09 20.22
N ASP A 114 21.71 28.25 19.46
CA ASP A 114 23.15 28.42 19.21
C ASP A 114 23.60 28.15 17.77
N GLY A 115 22.73 27.59 16.91
CA GLY A 115 23.07 27.19 15.55
C GLY A 115 24.20 26.16 15.44
N SER A 116 24.67 25.60 16.55
CA SER A 116 25.85 24.73 16.62
C SER A 116 25.48 23.29 16.26
N ASN A 117 24.24 22.92 16.56
CA ASN A 117 23.70 21.59 16.33
C ASN A 117 22.77 21.59 15.11
N GLN A 118 23.21 20.91 14.04
CA GLN A 118 22.36 20.62 12.89
C GLN A 118 21.34 19.54 13.26
N MET A 119 20.07 19.82 12.98
CA MET A 119 18.97 18.88 13.14
C MET A 119 18.85 17.98 11.90
N PHE A 120 18.58 16.70 12.14
CA PHE A 120 18.33 15.71 11.10
C PHE A 120 16.97 15.07 11.36
N ASP A 121 16.08 15.16 10.40
CA ASP A 121 14.71 14.64 10.49
C ASP A 121 14.39 13.82 9.23
N GLU A 122 14.62 14.43 8.07
CA GLU A 122 14.32 13.85 6.76
C GLU A 122 15.56 13.75 5.88
N MET A 123 15.49 12.96 4.79
CA MET A 123 16.63 12.73 3.89
C MET A 123 17.27 14.03 3.38
N TRP A 124 16.47 15.08 3.15
CA TRP A 124 16.94 16.38 2.64
C TRP A 124 17.68 17.23 3.66
N THR A 125 17.50 16.96 4.96
CA THR A 125 18.29 17.60 6.03
C THR A 125 19.66 16.91 6.22
N GLY A 126 19.84 15.73 5.63
CA GLY A 126 21.05 14.94 5.72
C GLY A 126 22.25 15.56 4.99
N LYS A 127 23.45 15.39 5.56
CA LYS A 127 24.72 15.84 4.94
C LYS A 127 25.00 15.16 3.59
N TRP A 128 24.41 13.99 3.32
CA TRP A 128 24.67 13.22 2.11
C TRP A 128 24.10 13.88 0.84
N TRP A 129 22.86 14.37 0.84
CA TRP A 129 22.28 15.05 -0.33
C TRP A 129 23.06 16.31 -0.73
N TRP A 130 23.57 17.06 0.25
CA TRP A 130 24.47 18.19 0.00
C TRP A 130 25.73 17.76 -0.77
N LYS A 131 26.35 16.63 -0.38
CA LYS A 131 27.53 16.11 -1.08
C LYS A 131 27.21 15.70 -2.51
N MET A 132 26.06 15.06 -2.72
CA MET A 132 25.60 14.62 -4.04
C MET A 132 25.35 15.79 -5.00
N GLN A 133 24.75 16.88 -4.52
CA GLN A 133 24.48 18.05 -5.37
C GLN A 133 25.73 18.83 -5.78
N VAL A 134 26.76 18.87 -4.93
CA VAL A 134 28.02 19.56 -5.24
C VAL A 134 28.88 18.75 -6.23
N SER A 135 28.63 17.45 -6.37
CA SER A 135 29.34 16.55 -7.29
C SER A 135 28.72 16.45 -8.69
N ILE A 136 27.68 17.23 -8.98
CA ILE A 136 27.05 17.38 -10.31
C ILE A 136 27.59 18.64 -10.95
#